data_AF-A0AAX4KYM2-F1
#
_entry.id   AF-A0AAX4KYM2-F1
#
_cell.length_a   1.000
_cell.length_b   1.000
_cell.length_c   1.000
_cell.angle_alpha   90.00
_cell.angle_beta   90.00
_cell.angle_gamma   90.00
#
_symmetry.space_group_name_H-M   'P 1'
#
loop_
_entity.id
_entity.type
_entity.pdbx_description
1 polymer ?
#
loop_
_entity_poly.entity_id
_entity_poly.type
_entity_poly.pdbx_seq_one_letter_code
_entity_poly.pdbx_strand_id
1 'polypeptide(L)'
;MSSIEDNLKPNVILLSTSDLEQEIRQLAEELKNIKNSNDEEHKKIYTIIDNLTRNLTWINVAKSQGIWKSKTCKHVLNFACQAWNISDENKLGIPNEAIIINDDGTKRVVVSKFPEICIVCPLYEARRS
;
A
#
# COMPACT_ATOMS: atom_id res chain seq x y z
N MET A 1 19.80 -70.72 -32.26
CA MET A 1 20.01 -69.54 -31.38
C MET A 1 18.79 -68.64 -31.52
N SER A 2 17.78 -68.89 -30.69
CA SER A 2 16.49 -68.17 -30.65
C SER A 2 16.48 -67.23 -29.44
N SER A 3 16.93 -66.00 -29.61
CA SER A 3 17.03 -65.08 -28.45
C SER A 3 16.85 -63.60 -28.79
N ILE A 4 16.21 -63.27 -29.92
CA ILE A 4 15.98 -61.86 -30.30
C ILE A 4 14.48 -61.54 -30.52
N GLU A 5 13.63 -62.53 -30.79
CA GLU A 5 12.23 -62.27 -31.17
C GLU A 5 11.24 -62.14 -29.99
N ASP A 6 11.63 -62.51 -28.76
CA ASP A 6 10.70 -62.50 -27.61
C ASP A 6 10.62 -61.15 -26.84
N ASN A 7 11.40 -60.13 -27.21
CA ASN A 7 11.47 -58.85 -26.47
C ASN A 7 10.66 -57.69 -27.07
N LEU A 8 9.83 -57.94 -28.08
CA LEU A 8 8.99 -56.92 -28.72
C LEU A 8 7.50 -57.26 -28.61
N LYS A 9 7.03 -57.74 -27.46
CA LYS A 9 5.59 -57.66 -27.18
C LYS A 9 5.25 -56.18 -26.96
N PRO A 10 4.51 -55.53 -27.86
CA PRO A 10 4.02 -54.19 -27.57
C PRO A 10 3.08 -54.34 -26.38
N ASN A 11 3.44 -53.71 -25.26
CA ASN A 11 2.55 -53.60 -24.12
C ASN A 11 1.47 -52.57 -24.51
N VAL A 12 0.53 -53.00 -25.36
CA VAL A 12 -0.59 -52.17 -25.80
C VAL A 12 -1.56 -52.11 -24.62
N ILE A 13 -1.37 -51.08 -23.80
CA ILE A 13 -2.33 -50.73 -22.75
C ILE A 13 -3.56 -50.21 -23.48
N LEU A 14 -4.60 -51.05 -23.59
CA LEU A 14 -5.92 -50.67 -24.07
C LEU A 14 -6.56 -49.78 -22.99
N LEU A 15 -6.25 -48.49 -23.03
CA LEU A 15 -7.03 -47.48 -22.33
C LEU A 15 -8.44 -47.49 -22.94
N SER A 16 -9.47 -47.68 -22.12
CA SER A 16 -10.82 -47.55 -22.63
C SER A 16 -11.05 -46.09 -22.99
N THR A 17 -11.66 -45.83 -24.15
CA THR A 17 -12.00 -44.47 -24.57
C THR A 17 -12.88 -43.75 -23.55
N SER A 18 -13.66 -44.50 -22.75
CA SER A 18 -14.45 -43.96 -21.65
C SER A 18 -13.61 -43.42 -20.49
N ASP A 19 -12.48 -44.04 -20.15
CA ASP A 19 -11.61 -43.56 -19.07
C ASP A 19 -10.97 -42.22 -19.47
N LEU A 20 -10.53 -42.11 -20.73
CA LEU A 20 -10.01 -40.87 -21.31
C LEU A 20 -11.08 -39.77 -21.35
N GLU A 21 -12.33 -40.09 -21.72
CA GLU A 21 -13.43 -39.12 -21.69
C GLU A 21 -13.72 -38.62 -20.28
N GLN A 22 -13.61 -39.48 -19.27
CA GLN A 22 -13.81 -39.11 -17.87
C GLN A 22 -12.69 -38.19 -17.37
N GLU A 23 -11.43 -38.50 -17.68
CA GLU A 23 -10.28 -37.65 -17.35
C GLU A 23 -10.39 -36.28 -18.02
N ILE A 24 -10.78 -36.22 -19.29
CA ILE A 24 -10.97 -34.95 -20.01
C ILE A 24 -12.06 -34.10 -19.34
N ARG A 25 -13.16 -34.71 -18.88
CA ARG A 25 -14.21 -33.99 -18.15
C ARG A 25 -13.73 -33.45 -16.82
N GLN A 26 -12.98 -34.26 -16.06
CA GLN A 26 -12.41 -33.83 -14.78
C GLN A 26 -11.44 -32.65 -14.98
N LEU A 27 -10.53 -32.74 -15.96
CA LEU A 27 -9.63 -31.66 -16.32
C LEU A 27 -10.37 -30.38 -16.75
N ALA A 28 -11.45 -30.51 -17.53
CA ALA A 28 -12.26 -29.37 -17.93
C ALA A 28 -12.93 -28.68 -16.73
N GLU A 29 -13.38 -29.46 -15.75
CA GLU A 29 -14.00 -28.94 -14.53
C GLU A 29 -12.98 -28.30 -13.59
N GLU A 30 -11.80 -28.89 -13.44
CA GLU A 30 -10.67 -28.30 -12.71
C GLU A 30 -10.22 -26.98 -13.34
N LEU A 31 -10.07 -26.93 -14.67
CA LEU A 31 -9.76 -25.70 -15.39
C LEU A 31 -10.80 -24.61 -15.17
N LYS A 32 -12.08 -24.97 -15.17
CA LYS A 32 -13.18 -24.04 -14.89
C LYS A 32 -13.12 -23.52 -13.46
N ASN A 33 -12.83 -24.38 -12.49
CA ASN A 33 -12.69 -23.99 -11.09
C ASN A 33 -11.49 -23.07 -10.86
N ILE A 34 -10.34 -23.38 -11.47
CA ILE A 34 -9.14 -22.53 -11.42
C ILE A 34 -9.44 -21.16 -12.04
N LYS A 35 -10.10 -21.13 -13.21
CA LYS A 35 -10.46 -19.87 -13.87
C LYS A 35 -11.36 -19.02 -12.98
N ASN A 36 -12.40 -19.62 -12.40
CA ASN A 36 -13.32 -18.89 -11.51
C ASN A 36 -12.61 -18.37 -10.26
N SER A 37 -11.76 -19.20 -9.63
CA SER A 37 -10.95 -18.79 -8.47
C SER A 37 -10.02 -17.63 -8.82
N ASN A 38 -9.37 -17.70 -9.98
CA ASN A 38 -8.46 -16.65 -10.45
C ASN A 38 -9.22 -15.34 -10.74
N ASP A 39 -10.41 -15.41 -11.35
CA ASP A 39 -11.26 -14.24 -11.58
C ASP A 39 -11.71 -13.58 -10.26
N GLU A 40 -11.99 -14.37 -9.22
CA GLU A 40 -12.31 -13.88 -7.89
C GLU A 40 -11.11 -13.21 -7.21
N GLU A 41 -9.93 -13.82 -7.29
CA GLU A 41 -8.69 -13.23 -6.76
C GLU A 41 -8.34 -11.92 -7.46
N HIS A 42 -8.45 -11.87 -8.79
CA HIS A 42 -8.25 -10.63 -9.55
C HIS A 42 -9.21 -9.53 -9.09
N LYS A 43 -10.51 -9.83 -8.90
CA LYS A 43 -11.47 -8.85 -8.37
C LYS A 43 -11.09 -8.33 -6.98
N LYS A 44 -10.61 -9.20 -6.10
CA LYS A 44 -10.11 -8.81 -4.77
C LYS A 44 -8.90 -7.87 -4.89
N ILE A 45 -7.94 -8.20 -5.75
CA ILE A 45 -6.76 -7.37 -6.02
C ILE A 45 -7.16 -5.99 -6.55
N TYR A 46 -8.06 -5.94 -7.54
CA TYR A 46 -8.56 -4.66 -8.07
C TYR A 46 -9.20 -3.80 -6.98
N THR A 47 -10.00 -4.41 -6.11
CA THR A 47 -10.64 -3.71 -4.99
C THR A 47 -9.61 -3.16 -4.00
N ILE A 48 -8.55 -3.92 -3.71
CA ILE A 48 -7.45 -3.45 -2.85
C ILE A 48 -6.72 -2.28 -3.49
N ILE A 49 -6.39 -2.38 -4.79
CA ILE A 49 -5.69 -1.31 -5.53
C ILE A 49 -6.54 -0.04 -5.58
N ASP A 50 -7.84 -0.15 -5.83
CA ASP A 50 -8.76 0.99 -5.84
C ASP A 50 -8.81 1.68 -4.46
N ASN A 51 -8.93 0.89 -3.38
CA ASN A 51 -8.91 1.42 -2.02
C ASN A 51 -7.57 2.12 -1.68
N LEU A 52 -6.44 1.54 -2.07
CA LEU A 52 -5.12 2.16 -1.89
C LEU A 52 -5.05 3.50 -2.64
N THR A 53 -5.52 3.53 -3.88
CA THR A 53 -5.54 4.74 -4.71
C THR A 53 -6.40 5.82 -4.06
N ARG A 54 -7.60 5.46 -3.57
CA ARG A 54 -8.48 6.38 -2.85
C ARG A 54 -7.84 6.93 -1.58
N ASN A 55 -7.17 6.09 -0.80
CA ASN A 55 -6.49 6.50 0.43
C ASN A 55 -5.31 7.44 0.14
N LEU A 56 -4.52 7.16 -0.91
CA LEU A 56 -3.44 8.06 -1.36
C LEU A 56 -3.97 9.42 -1.78
N THR A 57 -5.10 9.47 -2.49
CA THR A 57 -5.76 10.75 -2.83
C THR A 57 -6.14 11.53 -1.58
N TRP A 58 -6.74 10.89 -0.57
CA TRP A 58 -7.07 11.55 0.70
C TRP A 58 -5.85 12.03 1.47
N ILE A 59 -4.75 11.26 1.47
CA ILE A 59 -3.47 11.69 2.05
C ILE A 59 -2.97 12.96 1.34
N ASN A 60 -3.07 13.03 0.02
CA ASN A 60 -2.66 14.23 -0.73
C ASN A 60 -3.52 15.44 -0.38
N VAL A 61 -4.85 15.29 -0.26
CA VAL A 61 -5.75 16.36 0.18
C VAL A 61 -5.37 16.84 1.59
N ALA A 62 -5.13 15.91 2.51
CA ALA A 62 -4.70 16.23 3.86
C ALA A 62 -3.35 17.01 3.86
N LYS A 63 -2.37 16.55 3.07
CA LYS A 63 -1.09 17.26 2.90
C LYS A 63 -1.28 18.68 2.35
N SER A 64 -2.14 18.87 1.36
CA SER A 64 -2.47 20.20 0.85
C SER A 64 -3.04 21.11 1.94
N GLN A 65 -3.90 20.57 2.83
CA GLN A 65 -4.40 21.30 3.98
C GLN A 65 -3.27 21.66 4.97
N GLY A 66 -2.35 20.74 5.25
CA GLY A 66 -1.18 20.99 6.10
C GLY A 66 -0.30 22.12 5.55
N ILE A 67 0.00 22.10 4.24
CA ILE A 67 0.77 23.13 3.54
C ILE A 67 0.05 24.49 3.58
N TRP A 68 -1.27 24.50 3.34
CA TRP A 68 -2.03 25.74 3.40
C TRP A 68 -2.05 26.32 4.82
N LYS A 69 -2.27 25.49 5.83
CA LYS A 69 -2.24 25.90 7.24
C LYS A 69 -0.85 26.41 7.64
N SER A 70 0.23 25.76 7.23
CA SER A 70 1.60 26.20 7.56
C SER A 70 1.94 27.58 6.98
N LYS A 71 1.34 27.94 5.84
CA LYS A 71 1.54 29.25 5.19
C LYS A 71 0.63 30.35 5.75
N THR A 72 -0.56 30.00 6.21
CA THR A 72 -1.60 30.98 6.59
C THR A 72 -1.78 31.14 8.10
N CYS A 73 -1.17 30.28 8.92
CA CYS A 73 -1.33 30.32 10.36
C CYS A 73 -0.56 31.50 11.01
N LYS A 74 -1.21 32.20 11.94
CA LYS A 74 -0.62 33.32 12.70
C LYS A 74 0.51 32.88 13.63
N HIS A 75 0.51 31.63 14.07
CA HIS A 75 1.53 31.06 14.97
C HIS A 75 2.83 30.70 14.25
N VAL A 76 2.90 30.84 12.93
CA VAL A 76 4.12 30.58 12.17
C VAL A 76 4.94 31.86 12.09
N LEU A 77 6.10 31.84 12.75
CA LEU A 77 7.10 32.92 12.77
C LEU A 77 8.44 32.35 12.32
N ASN A 78 9.13 33.04 11.40
CA ASN A 78 10.41 32.58 10.82
C ASN A 78 10.36 31.11 10.36
N PHE A 79 9.26 30.74 9.68
CA PHE A 79 9.00 29.38 9.18
C PHE A 79 8.85 28.28 10.25
N ALA A 80 8.88 28.62 11.53
CA ALA A 80 8.68 27.70 12.65
C ALA A 80 7.33 27.91 13.33
N CYS A 81 6.69 26.81 13.75
CA CYS A 81 5.46 26.87 14.52
C CYS A 81 5.76 27.20 16.00
N GLN A 82 5.15 28.28 16.49
CA GLN A 82 5.27 28.72 17.88
C GLN A 82 4.18 28.14 18.80
N ALA A 83 3.16 27.50 18.22
CA ALA A 83 2.08 26.89 19.00
C ALA A 83 2.45 25.49 19.52
N TRP A 84 3.15 24.70 18.71
CA TRP A 84 3.60 23.36 19.11
C TRP A 84 4.92 23.44 19.88
N ASN A 85 5.00 22.74 21.01
CA ASN A 85 6.24 22.43 21.71
C ASN A 85 6.42 20.91 21.71
N ILE A 86 7.51 20.43 21.12
CA ILE A 86 7.73 18.99 20.95
C ILE A 86 8.55 18.44 22.10
N SER A 87 7.97 17.47 22.81
CA SER A 87 8.67 16.75 23.86
C SER A 87 9.51 15.60 23.30
N ASP A 88 9.00 14.88 22.29
CA ASP A 88 9.64 13.69 21.71
C ASP A 88 9.36 13.62 20.19
N GLU A 89 10.32 14.10 19.41
CA GLU A 89 10.27 14.17 17.94
C GLU A 89 10.20 12.79 17.28
N ASN A 90 10.86 11.79 17.87
CA ASN A 90 10.94 10.43 17.31
C ASN A 90 9.58 9.72 17.38
N LYS A 91 8.86 9.87 18.51
CA LYS A 91 7.50 9.31 18.64
C LYS A 91 6.51 9.96 17.69
N LEU A 92 6.72 11.22 17.33
CA LEU A 92 5.89 11.95 16.38
C LEU A 92 6.32 11.72 14.92
N GLY A 93 7.44 11.02 14.69
CA GLY A 93 7.99 10.78 13.36
C GLY A 93 8.43 12.07 12.65
N ILE A 94 8.83 13.09 13.41
CA ILE A 94 9.26 14.37 12.84
C ILE A 94 10.75 14.29 12.56
N PRO A 95 11.20 14.55 11.31
CA PRO A 95 12.61 14.52 10.98
C PRO A 95 13.41 15.55 11.81
N ASN A 96 14.60 15.17 12.27
CA ASN A 96 15.45 16.02 13.12
C ASN A 96 15.79 17.36 12.44
N GLU A 97 15.96 17.35 11.12
CA GLU A 97 16.22 18.54 10.31
C GLU A 97 15.05 19.54 10.29
N ALA A 98 13.85 19.10 10.67
CA ALA A 98 12.65 19.92 10.80
C ALA A 98 12.41 20.41 12.24
N ILE A 99 13.37 20.20 13.16
CA ILE A 99 13.29 20.69 14.54
C ILE A 99 14.31 21.82 14.75
N ILE A 100 13.87 22.88 15.43
CA ILE A 100 14.74 23.92 16.00
C ILE A 100 14.64 23.83 17.52
N ILE A 101 15.79 23.88 18.19
CA ILE A 101 15.87 24.00 19.63
C ILE A 101 16.22 25.45 19.93
N ASN A 102 15.33 26.14 20.64
CA ASN A 102 15.53 27.51 21.08
C ASN A 102 16.43 27.55 22.32
N ASP A 103 16.95 28.74 22.65
CA ASP A 103 17.85 28.95 23.80
C ASP A 103 17.20 28.62 25.16
N ASP A 104 15.86 28.65 25.23
CA ASP A 104 15.07 28.25 26.40
C ASP A 104 14.86 26.73 26.50
N GLY A 105 15.45 25.96 25.59
CA GLY A 105 15.30 24.50 25.49
C GLY A 105 13.99 24.04 24.82
N THR A 106 13.13 24.96 24.36
CA THR A 106 11.90 24.57 23.66
C THR A 106 12.20 24.04 22.26
N LYS A 107 11.55 22.96 21.87
CA LYS A 107 11.69 22.36 20.54
C LYS A 107 10.51 22.75 19.66
N ARG A 108 10.78 23.38 18.51
CA ARG A 108 9.79 23.89 17.57
C ARG A 108 9.91 23.20 16.22
N VAL A 109 8.79 22.99 15.53
CA VAL A 109 8.80 22.46 14.16
C VAL A 109 9.00 23.57 13.15
N VAL A 110 9.95 23.36 12.25
CA VAL A 110 10.10 24.11 11.00
C VAL A 110 9.04 23.61 10.02
N VAL A 111 7.89 24.27 10.00
CA VAL A 111 6.72 23.85 9.19
C VAL A 111 6.91 24.08 7.69
N SER A 112 7.97 24.77 7.26
CA SER A 112 8.39 24.79 5.86
C SER A 112 9.08 23.48 5.43
N LYS A 113 9.67 22.74 6.37
CA LYS A 113 10.29 21.43 6.14
C LYS A 113 9.34 20.27 6.44
N PHE A 114 8.48 20.42 7.44
CA PHE A 114 7.50 19.40 7.84
C PHE A 114 6.11 20.02 8.05
N PRO A 115 5.39 20.39 6.97
CA PRO A 115 4.04 20.95 7.05
C PRO A 115 2.98 19.94 7.52
N GLU A 116 3.28 18.63 7.51
CA GLU A 116 2.37 17.55 7.86
C GLU A 116 1.83 17.66 9.29
N ILE A 117 2.62 18.21 10.22
CA ILE A 117 2.13 18.46 11.59
C ILE A 117 0.93 19.42 11.62
N CYS A 118 0.81 20.30 10.63
CA CYS A 118 -0.28 21.26 10.55
C CYS A 118 -1.61 20.63 10.12
N ILE A 119 -1.61 19.43 9.51
CA ILE A 119 -2.82 18.75 9.02
C ILE A 119 -3.86 18.66 10.15
N VAL A 120 -3.41 18.14 11.29
CA VAL A 120 -4.23 17.86 12.47
C VAL A 120 -4.15 18.95 13.54
N CYS A 121 -3.48 20.07 13.27
CA CYS A 121 -3.25 21.11 14.27
C CYS A 121 -4.59 21.72 14.74
N PRO A 122 -4.96 21.55 16.04
CA PRO A 122 -6.18 22.13 16.60
C PRO A 122 -6.01 23.62 16.94
N LEU A 123 -4.77 24.10 17.02
CA LEU A 123 -4.39 25.48 17.34
C LEU A 123 -4.24 26.34 16.07
N TYR A 124 -4.84 25.93 14.95
CA TYR A 124 -4.78 26.74 13.74
C TYR A 124 -5.60 28.02 13.93
N GLU A 125 -4.95 29.16 13.73
CA GLU A 125 -5.61 30.45 13.68
C GLU A 125 -5.07 31.21 12.47
N ALA A 126 -5.96 31.67 11.58
CA ALA A 126 -5.56 32.38 10.38
C ALA A 126 -4.87 33.71 10.73
N ARG A 127 -3.79 34.02 10.01
CA ARG A 127 -3.14 35.33 10.06
C ARG A 127 -4.13 36.35 9.49
N ARG A 128 -4.55 37.30 10.33
CA ARG A 128 -5.37 38.43 9.87
C ARG A 128 -4.46 39.32 9.03
N SER A 129 -4.83 39.49 7.76
CA SER A 129 -4.26 40.47 6.83
C SER A 129 -4.49 41.89 7.33
#